data_AF-A0A525CQS1-F1
#
_entry.id   AF-A0A525CQS1-F1
#
_cell.length_a   1.000
_cell.length_b   1.000
_cell.length_c   1.000
_cell.angle_alpha   90.00
_cell.angle_beta   90.00
_cell.angle_gamma   90.00
#
_symmetry.space_group_name_H-M   'P 1'
#
loop_
_entity.id
_entity.type
_entity.pdbx_description
1 polymer ?
#
loop_
_entity_poly.entity_id
_entity_poly.type
_entity_poly.pdbx_seq_one_letter_code
_entity_poly.pdbx_strand_id
1 'polypeptide(L)'
;MLQSDHKDLELVIKSHIPLIIAETKEERRVINMLTDLGFRLGLPLYQWSVTEGLARLEFEAPTQKNLAEPQELLKHIKSNTVASIYVLPDFHPYLDDPVTVRLLKEIALNYEQTPSTIIFVSHDFDVPPEIKMYTAHFELALPSSMKLDDIIRDEAMKWSEKNKYQKVKTDQKSMDQMIRNLSGLTAMDARRLIRRAIENDGAINEDDMPEVMEAKYKLLDRDGALTFEHDTAKFTEVGGLRNLKRWLKLRKDVFLGEDKSLEPPKGVLLVGVQGGGKSLAAKAIAGMWGLPLLRLDMGGLYNKYIGETEKNLRDAIKTAEVMAPCVLWIDEIEKAISGGGSDTDNGTSRRMLGTILTWMSEKDKSIFIVATANEIDRLPPELIRKGRMDEIFFVDLPVAEVREDIFEIHLKKRELVPGDFNLKELAASCEGFTGAEIEQAVVSGLYLAKEKGETLDNTHLLEEIKLTRPLSVVMAEKMTALRLWASDRTVNADIG
;
A
#
# COMPACT_ATOMS: atom_id res chain seq x y z
N MET A 1 -6.41 -15.82 -19.22
CA MET A 1 -5.45 -15.87 -18.09
C MET A 1 -5.29 -17.25 -17.50
N LEU A 2 -6.34 -18.03 -17.17
CA LEU A 2 -6.12 -19.47 -16.87
C LEU A 2 -5.31 -20.13 -18.01
N GLN A 3 -5.65 -19.85 -19.27
CA GLN A 3 -4.86 -20.30 -20.42
C GLN A 3 -3.45 -19.68 -20.54
N SER A 4 -3.15 -18.52 -19.94
CA SER A 4 -1.77 -17.98 -19.93
C SER A 4 -0.95 -18.69 -18.87
N ASP A 5 -1.44 -18.76 -17.63
CA ASP A 5 -0.69 -19.39 -16.54
C ASP A 5 -0.43 -20.88 -16.82
N HIS A 6 -1.42 -21.58 -17.41
CA HIS A 6 -1.23 -22.95 -17.85
C HIS A 6 -0.18 -23.06 -18.96
N LYS A 7 -0.14 -22.12 -19.92
CA LYS A 7 0.85 -22.12 -20.99
C LYS A 7 2.25 -21.77 -20.47
N ASP A 8 2.34 -20.83 -19.55
CA ASP A 8 3.60 -20.38 -18.95
C ASP A 8 4.19 -21.51 -18.10
N LEU A 9 3.38 -22.12 -17.23
CA LEU A 9 3.79 -23.29 -16.45
C LEU A 9 4.16 -24.48 -17.35
N GLU A 10 3.39 -24.73 -18.42
CA GLU A 10 3.73 -25.75 -19.41
C GLU A 10 5.08 -25.47 -20.09
N LEU A 11 5.37 -24.22 -20.43
CA LEU A 11 6.61 -23.80 -21.06
C LEU A 11 7.79 -23.97 -20.10
N VAL A 12 7.63 -23.61 -18.82
CA VAL A 12 8.66 -23.82 -17.79
C VAL A 12 8.92 -25.32 -17.60
N ILE A 13 7.89 -26.16 -17.51
CA ILE A 13 8.07 -27.62 -17.40
C ILE A 13 8.78 -28.18 -18.65
N LYS A 14 8.41 -27.71 -19.85
CA LYS A 14 9.06 -28.14 -21.11
C LYS A 14 10.48 -27.59 -21.30
N SER A 15 10.89 -26.59 -20.53
CA SER A 15 12.24 -26.01 -20.61
C SER A 15 13.32 -26.86 -19.92
N HIS A 16 12.97 -28.07 -19.46
CA HIS A 16 13.89 -29.02 -18.84
C HIS A 16 14.57 -28.50 -17.56
N ILE A 17 13.86 -27.64 -16.82
CA ILE A 17 14.33 -27.13 -15.53
C ILE A 17 13.87 -28.09 -14.43
N PRO A 18 14.79 -28.69 -13.65
CA PRO A 18 14.47 -29.75 -12.70
C PRO A 18 13.68 -29.26 -11.48
N LEU A 19 13.91 -28.01 -11.05
CA LEU A 19 13.30 -27.44 -9.86
C LEU A 19 12.50 -26.20 -10.24
N ILE A 20 11.22 -26.18 -9.89
CA ILE A 20 10.33 -25.04 -10.13
C ILE A 20 9.79 -24.56 -8.79
N ILE A 21 9.79 -23.25 -8.58
CA ILE A 21 9.30 -22.63 -7.36
C ILE A 21 8.05 -21.84 -7.70
N ALA A 22 6.91 -22.30 -7.21
CA ALA A 22 5.64 -21.59 -7.24
C ALA A 22 5.42 -20.90 -5.89
N GLU A 23 5.89 -19.66 -5.78
CA GLU A 23 5.71 -18.86 -4.57
C GLU A 23 4.29 -18.28 -4.53
N THR A 24 3.38 -18.93 -3.80
CA THR A 24 1.98 -18.54 -3.72
C THR A 24 1.26 -19.10 -2.50
N LYS A 25 0.20 -18.39 -2.08
CA LYS A 25 -0.78 -18.84 -1.09
C LYS A 25 -1.94 -19.62 -1.72
N GLU A 26 -2.04 -19.65 -3.05
CA GLU A 26 -3.11 -20.34 -3.79
C GLU A 26 -2.72 -21.79 -4.13
N GLU A 27 -2.30 -22.58 -3.14
CA GLU A 27 -1.79 -23.96 -3.33
C GLU A 27 -2.72 -24.82 -4.19
N ARG A 28 -4.02 -24.84 -3.85
CA ARG A 28 -5.04 -25.60 -4.58
C ARG A 28 -5.13 -25.21 -6.05
N ARG A 29 -4.93 -23.92 -6.38
CA ARG A 29 -4.98 -23.45 -7.76
C ARG A 29 -3.80 -24.03 -8.55
N VAL A 30 -2.59 -23.99 -7.99
CA VAL A 30 -1.39 -24.57 -8.62
C VAL A 30 -1.55 -26.08 -8.79
N ILE A 31 -1.99 -26.80 -7.76
CA ILE A 31 -2.20 -28.26 -7.83
C ILE A 31 -3.22 -28.62 -8.92
N ASN A 32 -4.35 -27.91 -9.00
CA ASN A 32 -5.35 -28.17 -10.04
C ASN A 32 -4.78 -27.92 -11.44
N MET A 33 -4.03 -26.83 -11.63
CA MET A 33 -3.38 -26.53 -12.90
C MET A 33 -2.35 -27.60 -13.29
N LEU A 34 -1.56 -28.07 -12.32
CA LEU A 34 -0.59 -29.13 -12.52
C LEU A 34 -1.26 -30.46 -12.83
N THR A 35 -2.40 -30.74 -12.23
CA THR A 35 -3.21 -31.94 -12.52
C THR A 35 -3.67 -31.91 -13.98
N ASP A 36 -4.24 -30.80 -14.43
CA ASP A 36 -4.65 -30.60 -15.82
C ASP A 36 -3.45 -30.67 -16.81
N LEU A 37 -2.27 -30.21 -16.39
CA LEU A 37 -1.04 -30.29 -17.16
C LEU A 37 -0.47 -31.71 -17.22
N GLY A 38 -0.47 -32.45 -16.11
CA GLY A 38 -0.01 -33.83 -16.03
C GLY A 38 -0.76 -34.71 -17.03
N PHE A 39 -2.10 -34.60 -17.06
CA PHE A 39 -2.93 -35.27 -18.06
C PHE A 39 -2.59 -34.89 -19.50
N ARG A 40 -2.34 -33.60 -19.78
CA ARG A 40 -2.02 -33.13 -21.15
C ARG A 40 -0.61 -33.54 -21.60
N LEU A 41 0.36 -33.57 -20.69
CA LEU A 41 1.73 -33.94 -20.96
C LEU A 41 1.97 -35.46 -20.90
N GLY A 42 1.02 -36.22 -20.35
CA GLY A 42 1.16 -37.67 -20.14
C GLY A 42 2.23 -38.01 -19.11
N LEU A 43 2.50 -37.10 -18.16
CA LEU A 43 3.52 -37.27 -17.12
C LEU A 43 2.84 -37.57 -15.77
N PRO A 44 3.23 -38.68 -15.09
CA PRO A 44 2.75 -38.98 -13.75
C PRO A 44 2.94 -37.81 -12.80
N LEU A 45 1.85 -37.37 -12.17
CA LEU A 45 1.84 -36.31 -11.18
C LEU A 45 1.68 -36.89 -9.77
N TYR A 46 2.61 -36.53 -8.88
CA TYR A 46 2.56 -36.88 -7.47
C TYR A 46 2.47 -35.63 -6.60
N GLN A 47 1.67 -35.70 -5.54
CA GLN A 47 1.64 -34.71 -4.47
C GLN A 47 2.21 -35.34 -3.20
N TRP A 48 3.14 -34.63 -2.58
CA TRP A 48 3.63 -34.98 -1.26
C TRP A 48 2.92 -34.15 -0.19
N SER A 49 2.77 -34.73 1.00
CA SER A 49 2.44 -34.01 2.23
C SER A 49 3.21 -34.63 3.38
N VAL A 50 3.72 -33.81 4.29
CA VAL A 50 4.33 -34.27 5.53
C VAL A 50 3.36 -35.11 6.39
N THR A 51 2.05 -34.88 6.28
CA THR A 51 1.05 -35.59 7.08
C THR A 51 0.57 -36.89 6.46
N GLU A 52 0.63 -37.02 5.14
CA GLU A 52 0.03 -38.15 4.42
C GLU A 52 1.04 -38.99 3.62
N GLY A 53 2.20 -38.44 3.28
CA GLY A 53 3.20 -39.05 2.41
C GLY A 53 2.99 -38.70 0.94
N LEU A 54 3.34 -39.62 0.03
CA LEU A 54 3.27 -39.38 -1.42
C LEU A 54 2.01 -40.01 -2.03
N ALA A 55 1.17 -39.20 -2.65
CA ALA A 55 -0.03 -39.61 -3.37
C ALA A 55 0.12 -39.34 -4.87
N ARG A 56 -0.48 -40.17 -5.72
CA ARG A 56 -0.60 -39.89 -7.16
C ARG A 56 -1.92 -39.17 -7.41
N LEU A 57 -1.89 -38.06 -8.17
CA LEU A 57 -3.06 -37.19 -8.34
C LEU A 57 -4.00 -37.60 -9.48
N GLU A 58 -3.49 -38.32 -10.49
CA GLU A 58 -4.26 -38.68 -11.68
C GLU A 58 -5.27 -39.81 -11.44
N PHE A 59 -5.02 -40.65 -10.43
CA PHE A 59 -5.81 -41.84 -10.11
C PHE A 59 -5.88 -42.00 -8.59
N GLU A 60 -7.01 -42.52 -8.08
CA GLU A 60 -7.12 -42.93 -6.67
C GLU A 60 -6.20 -44.14 -6.40
N ALA A 61 -4.93 -43.84 -6.12
CA ALA A 61 -3.94 -44.80 -5.67
C ALA A 61 -3.73 -44.65 -4.15
N PRO A 62 -3.45 -45.74 -3.42
CA PRO A 62 -3.16 -45.66 -2.00
C PRO A 62 -1.91 -44.80 -1.75
N THR A 63 -2.04 -43.86 -0.80
CA THR A 63 -0.94 -42.97 -0.41
C THR A 63 0.21 -43.74 0.24
N GLN A 64 1.43 -43.46 -0.21
CA GLN A 64 2.65 -44.05 0.33
C GLN A 64 3.09 -43.31 1.59
N LYS A 65 2.50 -43.69 2.74
CA LYS A 65 2.74 -43.03 4.04
C LYS A 65 4.19 -43.06 4.52
N ASN A 66 4.97 -44.07 4.12
CA ASN A 66 6.39 -44.19 4.44
C ASN A 66 7.25 -43.10 3.78
N LEU A 67 6.71 -42.34 2.82
CA LEU A 67 7.38 -41.23 2.16
C LEU A 67 6.97 -39.86 2.76
N ALA A 68 6.47 -39.84 4.00
CA ALA A 68 6.17 -38.60 4.72
C ALA A 68 7.44 -37.85 5.15
N GLU A 69 8.56 -38.54 5.38
CA GLU A 69 9.83 -37.88 5.69
C GLU A 69 10.48 -37.28 4.42
N PRO A 70 10.92 -36.01 4.45
CA PRO A 70 11.52 -35.32 3.30
C PRO A 70 12.70 -36.07 2.67
N GLN A 71 13.60 -36.61 3.48
CA GLN A 71 14.79 -37.31 2.96
C GLN A 71 14.42 -38.63 2.27
N GLU A 72 13.46 -39.38 2.82
CA GLU A 72 12.98 -40.63 2.21
C GLU A 72 12.22 -40.35 0.91
N LEU A 73 11.42 -39.28 0.86
CA LEU A 73 10.81 -38.79 -0.37
C LEU A 73 11.87 -38.48 -1.44
N LEU A 74 12.89 -37.68 -1.13
CA LEU A 74 13.89 -37.29 -2.11
C LEU A 74 14.73 -38.49 -2.60
N LYS A 75 15.04 -39.45 -1.71
CA LYS A 75 15.66 -40.74 -2.11
C LYS A 75 14.76 -41.52 -3.06
N HIS A 76 13.45 -41.54 -2.81
CA HIS A 76 12.47 -42.17 -3.70
C HIS A 76 12.45 -41.47 -5.07
N ILE A 77 12.38 -40.15 -5.12
CA ILE A 77 12.42 -39.37 -6.38
C ILE A 77 13.71 -39.66 -7.15
N LYS A 78 14.86 -39.62 -6.48
CA LYS A 78 16.18 -39.90 -7.08
C LYS A 78 16.29 -41.29 -7.70
N SER A 79 15.63 -42.29 -7.10
CA SER A 79 15.65 -43.68 -7.60
C SER A 79 14.57 -43.97 -8.64
N ASN A 80 13.65 -43.03 -8.90
CA ASN A 80 12.63 -43.21 -9.91
C ASN A 80 13.23 -43.10 -11.33
N THR A 81 12.83 -44.03 -12.20
CA THR A 81 13.27 -44.11 -13.59
C THR A 81 12.24 -43.56 -14.57
N VAL A 82 11.02 -43.30 -14.12
CA VAL A 82 9.94 -42.76 -14.94
C VAL A 82 9.92 -41.24 -14.83
N ALA A 83 9.95 -40.55 -15.98
CA ALA A 83 9.80 -39.11 -16.03
C ALA A 83 8.49 -38.69 -15.34
N SER A 84 8.58 -37.88 -14.29
CA SER A 84 7.45 -37.59 -13.38
C SER A 84 7.52 -36.16 -12.87
N ILE A 85 6.36 -35.64 -12.46
CA ILE A 85 6.23 -34.33 -11.79
C ILE A 85 5.89 -34.58 -10.32
N TYR A 86 6.63 -33.93 -9.42
CA TYR A 86 6.43 -34.00 -7.98
C TYR A 86 6.07 -32.62 -7.45
N VAL A 87 4.90 -32.49 -6.84
CA VAL A 87 4.45 -31.26 -6.19
C VAL A 87 4.70 -31.37 -4.70
N LEU A 88 5.48 -30.45 -4.17
CA LEU A 88 5.89 -30.41 -2.76
C LEU A 88 5.36 -29.12 -2.10
N PRO A 89 4.11 -29.12 -1.60
CA PRO A 89 3.59 -28.05 -0.76
C PRO A 89 4.41 -27.88 0.52
N ASP A 90 4.64 -26.64 0.93
CA ASP A 90 5.26 -26.26 2.20
C ASP A 90 6.58 -26.99 2.53
N PHE A 91 7.39 -27.23 1.50
CA PHE A 91 8.70 -27.88 1.65
C PHE A 91 9.83 -26.92 2.10
N HIS A 92 9.61 -25.60 2.05
CA HIS A 92 10.61 -24.59 2.40
C HIS A 92 11.28 -24.78 3.78
N PRO A 93 10.61 -25.25 4.87
CA PRO A 93 11.26 -25.39 6.17
C PRO A 93 12.36 -26.46 6.21
N TYR A 94 12.40 -27.34 5.20
CA TYR A 94 13.37 -28.44 5.15
C TYR A 94 14.63 -28.09 4.36
N LEU A 95 14.72 -26.87 3.82
CA LEU A 95 15.88 -26.43 3.02
C LEU A 95 17.07 -25.97 3.87
N ASP A 96 16.90 -25.87 5.18
CA ASP A 96 18.00 -25.63 6.12
C ASP A 96 18.87 -26.88 6.32
N ASP A 97 18.36 -28.07 6.00
CA ASP A 97 19.09 -29.33 6.14
C ASP A 97 20.04 -29.56 4.94
N PRO A 98 21.37 -29.61 5.16
CA PRO A 98 22.34 -29.79 4.08
C PRO A 98 22.15 -31.10 3.30
N VAL A 99 21.63 -32.15 3.95
CA VAL A 99 21.37 -33.45 3.29
C VAL A 99 20.22 -33.31 2.29
N THR A 100 19.14 -32.63 2.68
CA THR A 100 18.00 -32.33 1.81
C THR A 100 18.42 -31.48 0.60
N VAL A 101 19.19 -30.41 0.81
CA VAL A 101 19.72 -29.57 -0.29
C VAL A 101 20.62 -30.39 -1.22
N ARG A 102 21.47 -31.25 -0.67
CA ARG A 102 22.35 -32.11 -1.48
C ARG A 102 21.55 -33.12 -2.31
N LEU A 103 20.51 -33.74 -1.75
CA LEU A 103 19.64 -34.67 -2.48
C LEU A 103 18.90 -33.97 -3.64
N LEU A 104 18.36 -32.76 -3.40
CA LEU A 104 17.75 -31.95 -4.46
C LEU A 104 18.74 -31.64 -5.59
N LYS A 105 19.98 -31.28 -5.23
CA LYS A 105 21.05 -31.03 -6.20
C LYS A 105 21.39 -32.29 -7.01
N GLU A 106 21.41 -33.46 -6.39
CA GLU A 106 21.67 -34.72 -7.09
C GLU A 106 20.53 -35.12 -8.03
N ILE A 107 19.28 -34.86 -7.65
CA ILE A 107 18.12 -35.02 -8.55
C ILE A 107 18.26 -34.07 -9.75
N ALA A 108 18.58 -32.80 -9.50
CA ALA A 108 18.76 -31.81 -10.56
C ALA A 108 19.92 -32.15 -11.52
N LEU A 109 21.05 -32.63 -10.99
CA LEU A 109 22.21 -33.07 -11.78
C LEU A 109 21.89 -34.28 -12.68
N ASN A 110 20.98 -35.16 -12.24
CA ASN A 110 20.61 -36.38 -12.96
C ASN A 110 19.42 -36.17 -13.94
N TYR A 111 18.92 -34.95 -14.09
CA TYR A 111 17.69 -34.68 -14.84
C TYR A 111 17.70 -35.18 -16.29
N GLU A 112 18.84 -35.12 -16.98
CA GLU A 112 18.97 -35.64 -18.37
C GLU A 112 18.78 -37.16 -18.46
N GLN A 113 19.08 -37.89 -17.38
CA GLN A 113 18.99 -39.35 -17.33
C GLN A 113 17.61 -39.80 -16.84
N THR A 114 17.08 -39.13 -15.80
CA THR A 114 15.79 -39.42 -15.20
C THR A 114 15.01 -38.11 -14.99
N PRO A 115 14.21 -37.67 -15.99
CA PRO A 115 13.53 -36.38 -15.97
C PRO A 115 12.47 -36.27 -14.87
N SER A 116 12.89 -35.91 -13.66
CA SER A 116 12.03 -35.68 -12.51
C SER A 116 11.96 -34.19 -12.24
N THR A 117 10.80 -33.59 -12.45
CA THR A 117 10.58 -32.17 -12.19
C THR A 117 9.94 -32.02 -10.82
N ILE A 118 10.61 -31.31 -9.91
CA ILE A 118 10.10 -31.00 -8.58
C ILE A 118 9.55 -29.58 -8.60
N ILE A 119 8.30 -29.42 -8.18
CA ILE A 119 7.61 -28.15 -8.10
C ILE A 119 7.29 -27.87 -6.64
N PHE A 120 8.00 -26.91 -6.07
CA PHE A 120 7.73 -26.40 -4.73
C PHE A 120 6.55 -25.45 -4.78
N VAL A 121 5.61 -25.61 -3.87
CA VAL A 121 4.47 -24.69 -3.71
C VAL A 121 4.50 -24.16 -2.30
N SER A 122 4.84 -22.89 -2.10
CA SER A 122 4.81 -22.31 -0.76
C SER A 122 4.66 -20.80 -0.77
N HIS A 123 4.28 -20.25 0.37
CA HIS A 123 4.03 -18.81 0.52
C HIS A 123 5.30 -17.97 0.69
N ASP A 124 6.42 -18.63 1.01
CA ASP A 124 7.76 -18.05 1.16
C ASP A 124 8.78 -19.15 0.79
N PHE A 125 9.82 -18.80 0.05
CA PHE A 125 10.80 -19.79 -0.45
C PHE A 125 12.18 -19.17 -0.70
N ASP A 126 13.03 -19.22 0.33
CA ASP A 126 14.44 -18.86 0.20
C ASP A 126 15.25 -20.00 -0.45
N VAL A 127 15.75 -19.75 -1.65
CA VAL A 127 16.48 -20.77 -2.44
C VAL A 127 17.93 -20.90 -1.95
N PRO A 128 18.37 -22.09 -1.51
CA PRO A 128 19.77 -22.33 -1.17
C PRO A 128 20.71 -22.05 -2.35
N PRO A 129 21.86 -21.38 -2.13
CA PRO A 129 22.81 -21.05 -3.20
C PRO A 129 23.25 -22.25 -4.04
N GLU A 130 23.31 -23.45 -3.44
CA GLU A 130 23.78 -24.69 -4.06
C GLU A 130 22.88 -25.19 -5.19
N ILE A 131 21.57 -24.87 -5.11
CA ILE A 131 20.55 -25.31 -6.08
C ILE A 131 19.98 -24.17 -6.94
N LYS A 132 20.32 -22.91 -6.63
CA LYS A 132 19.80 -21.71 -7.30
C LYS A 132 19.94 -21.69 -8.82
N MET A 133 20.98 -22.32 -9.37
CA MET A 133 21.18 -22.39 -10.83
C MET A 133 20.33 -23.45 -11.54
N TYR A 134 19.63 -24.30 -10.78
CA TYR A 134 18.74 -25.35 -11.30
C TYR A 134 17.26 -25.02 -11.10
N THR A 135 16.95 -23.84 -10.58
CA THR A 135 15.60 -23.42 -10.22
C THR A 135 15.04 -22.42 -11.22
N ALA A 136 13.75 -22.57 -11.55
CA ALA A 136 12.94 -21.52 -12.18
C ALA A 136 11.85 -21.05 -11.22
N HIS A 137 11.53 -19.76 -11.28
CA HIS A 137 10.40 -19.20 -10.56
C HIS A 137 9.18 -19.18 -11.47
N PHE A 138 8.04 -19.55 -10.92
CA PHE A 138 6.73 -19.46 -11.54
C PHE A 138 5.82 -18.62 -10.63
N GLU A 139 5.36 -17.50 -11.13
CA GLU A 139 4.40 -16.65 -10.43
C GLU A 139 3.02 -16.78 -11.07
N LEU A 140 2.00 -16.96 -10.23
CA LEU A 140 0.62 -16.95 -10.71
C LEU A 140 0.23 -15.53 -11.15
N ALA A 141 -0.32 -15.41 -12.36
CA ALA A 141 -0.84 -14.13 -12.79
C ALA A 141 -2.07 -13.74 -11.95
N LEU A 142 -2.09 -12.47 -11.58
CA LEU A 142 -3.23 -11.83 -10.97
C LEU A 142 -4.38 -11.75 -11.99
N PRO A 143 -5.64 -11.88 -11.55
CA PRO A 143 -6.80 -11.84 -12.43
C PRO A 143 -6.90 -10.50 -13.18
N SER A 144 -7.17 -10.57 -14.49
CA SER A 144 -7.47 -9.39 -15.30
C SER A 144 -8.81 -8.77 -14.93
N SER A 145 -9.06 -7.53 -15.36
CA SER A 145 -10.36 -6.85 -15.18
C SER A 145 -11.55 -7.68 -15.68
N MET A 146 -11.42 -8.31 -16.85
CA MET A 146 -12.43 -9.23 -17.40
C MET A 146 -12.64 -10.45 -16.48
N LYS A 147 -11.57 -10.98 -15.88
CA LYS A 147 -11.70 -12.12 -14.97
C LYS A 147 -12.28 -11.72 -13.61
N LEU A 148 -11.98 -10.52 -13.13
CA LEU A 148 -12.60 -9.96 -11.94
C LEU A 148 -14.11 -9.78 -12.15
N ASP A 149 -14.54 -9.29 -13.32
CA ASP A 149 -15.97 -9.23 -13.68
C ASP A 149 -16.62 -10.62 -13.62
N ASP A 150 -15.99 -11.66 -14.19
CA ASP A 150 -16.48 -13.04 -14.07
C ASP A 150 -16.61 -13.50 -12.61
N ILE A 151 -15.62 -13.19 -11.77
CA ILE A 151 -15.63 -13.58 -10.35
C ILE A 151 -16.77 -12.86 -9.61
N ILE A 152 -17.00 -11.58 -9.90
CA ILE A 152 -18.11 -10.81 -9.31
C ILE A 152 -19.44 -11.42 -9.72
N ARG A 153 -19.63 -11.73 -11.00
CA ARG A 153 -20.87 -12.38 -11.50
C ARG A 153 -21.09 -13.75 -10.88
N ASP A 154 -20.04 -14.56 -10.74
CA ASP A 154 -20.09 -15.89 -10.13
C ASP A 154 -20.49 -15.82 -8.64
N GLU A 155 -19.90 -14.93 -7.85
CA GLU A 155 -20.32 -14.74 -6.45
C GLU A 155 -21.73 -14.14 -6.33
N ALA A 156 -22.11 -13.21 -7.20
CA ALA A 156 -23.48 -12.66 -7.23
C ALA A 156 -24.53 -13.74 -7.56
N MET A 157 -24.22 -14.66 -8.49
CA MET A 157 -25.09 -15.81 -8.80
C MET A 157 -25.23 -16.75 -7.59
N LYS A 158 -24.12 -17.10 -6.93
CA LYS A 158 -24.14 -17.94 -5.72
C LYS A 158 -24.94 -17.32 -4.58
N TRP A 159 -24.80 -16.01 -4.38
CA TRP A 159 -25.61 -15.29 -3.40
C TRP A 159 -27.09 -15.31 -3.78
N SER A 160 -27.41 -15.14 -5.06
CA SER A 160 -28.79 -15.19 -5.57
C SER A 160 -29.45 -16.54 -5.30
N GLU A 161 -28.77 -17.64 -5.60
CA GLU A 161 -29.25 -19.01 -5.33
C GLU A 161 -29.56 -19.23 -3.84
N LYS A 162 -28.68 -18.71 -2.96
CA LYS A 162 -28.86 -18.80 -1.50
C LYS A 162 -30.01 -17.92 -0.98
N ASN A 163 -30.31 -16.82 -1.66
CA ASN A 163 -31.29 -15.81 -1.24
C ASN A 163 -32.55 -15.79 -2.12
N LYS A 164 -33.09 -16.98 -2.44
CA LYS A 164 -34.37 -17.15 -3.15
C LYS A 164 -34.39 -16.46 -4.54
N TYR A 165 -33.28 -16.52 -5.26
CA TYR A 165 -33.11 -15.93 -6.60
C TYR A 165 -33.30 -14.40 -6.64
N GLN A 166 -33.07 -13.71 -5.53
CA GLN A 166 -32.98 -12.25 -5.52
C GLN A 166 -31.73 -11.81 -6.30
N LYS A 167 -31.87 -10.78 -7.13
CA LYS A 167 -30.73 -10.22 -7.88
C LYS A 167 -29.97 -9.23 -7.01
N VAL A 168 -28.65 -9.33 -7.02
CA VAL A 168 -27.76 -8.33 -6.41
C VAL A 168 -28.00 -6.99 -7.10
N LYS A 169 -28.21 -5.93 -6.33
CA LYS A 169 -28.40 -4.57 -6.85
C LYS A 169 -27.04 -3.95 -7.14
N THR A 170 -26.79 -3.54 -8.38
CA THR A 170 -25.54 -2.89 -8.77
C THR A 170 -25.75 -2.06 -10.04
N ASP A 171 -24.98 -0.99 -10.21
CA ASP A 171 -24.92 -0.18 -11.43
C ASP A 171 -23.55 -0.33 -12.12
N GLN A 172 -23.43 0.14 -13.36
CA GLN A 172 -22.18 -0.03 -14.12
C GLN A 172 -21.00 0.70 -13.45
N LYS A 173 -21.26 1.85 -12.82
CA LYS A 173 -20.22 2.67 -12.18
C LYS A 173 -19.65 1.97 -10.93
N SER A 174 -20.50 1.44 -10.05
CA SER A 174 -20.05 0.68 -8.89
C SER A 174 -19.37 -0.64 -9.27
N MET A 175 -19.81 -1.30 -10.35
CA MET A 175 -19.09 -2.46 -10.90
C MET A 175 -17.68 -2.11 -11.34
N ASP A 176 -17.52 -1.05 -12.12
CA ASP A 176 -16.20 -0.62 -12.61
C ASP A 176 -15.29 -0.18 -11.45
N GLN A 177 -15.85 0.48 -10.43
CA GLN A 177 -15.13 0.83 -9.20
C GLN A 177 -14.70 -0.41 -8.42
N MET A 178 -15.58 -1.41 -8.26
CA MET A 178 -15.26 -2.66 -7.59
C MET A 178 -14.13 -3.39 -8.30
N ILE A 179 -14.18 -3.51 -9.63
CA ILE A 179 -13.11 -4.13 -10.42
C ILE A 179 -11.78 -3.38 -10.24
N ARG A 180 -11.79 -2.05 -10.29
CA ARG A 180 -10.58 -1.24 -10.04
C ARG A 180 -10.03 -1.49 -8.63
N ASN A 181 -10.89 -1.49 -7.62
CA ASN A 181 -10.46 -1.70 -6.24
C ASN A 181 -9.92 -3.11 -6.01
N LEU A 182 -10.49 -4.14 -6.62
CA LEU A 182 -10.02 -5.52 -6.51
C LEU A 182 -8.79 -5.83 -7.38
N SER A 183 -8.46 -4.96 -8.34
CA SER A 183 -7.29 -5.14 -9.20
C SER A 183 -6.02 -5.29 -8.36
N GLY A 184 -5.19 -6.26 -8.74
CA GLY A 184 -3.95 -6.56 -8.05
C GLY A 184 -4.09 -7.51 -6.85
N LEU A 185 -5.29 -8.00 -6.53
CA LEU A 185 -5.51 -9.09 -5.58
C LEU A 185 -5.50 -10.45 -6.26
N THR A 186 -5.21 -11.51 -5.50
CA THR A 186 -5.40 -12.89 -5.97
C THR A 186 -6.88 -13.16 -6.25
N ALA A 187 -7.18 -14.17 -7.07
CA ALA A 187 -8.57 -14.53 -7.35
C ALA A 187 -9.33 -14.96 -6.08
N MET A 188 -8.64 -15.64 -5.17
CA MET A 188 -9.17 -16.03 -3.86
C MET A 188 -9.50 -14.83 -2.98
N ASP A 189 -8.58 -13.86 -2.87
CA ASP A 189 -8.77 -12.66 -2.07
C ASP A 189 -9.88 -11.77 -2.64
N ALA A 190 -9.89 -11.57 -3.97
CA ALA A 190 -10.95 -10.84 -4.64
C ALA A 190 -12.32 -11.46 -4.35
N ARG A 191 -12.44 -12.79 -4.48
CA ARG A 191 -13.67 -13.53 -4.16
C ARG A 191 -14.12 -13.31 -2.72
N ARG A 192 -13.19 -13.32 -1.76
CA ARG A 192 -13.47 -13.09 -0.34
C ARG A 192 -14.02 -11.68 -0.10
N LEU A 193 -13.42 -10.66 -0.73
CA LEU A 193 -13.87 -9.27 -0.59
C LEU A 193 -15.23 -9.04 -1.24
N ILE A 194 -15.45 -9.59 -2.45
CA ILE A 194 -16.74 -9.53 -3.14
C ILE A 194 -17.84 -10.16 -2.29
N ARG A 195 -17.59 -11.35 -1.75
CA ARG A 195 -18.57 -12.03 -0.90
C ARG A 195 -18.95 -11.19 0.30
N ARG A 196 -17.97 -10.59 0.97
CA ARG A 196 -18.21 -9.72 2.12
C ARG A 196 -19.05 -8.51 1.76
N ALA A 197 -18.78 -7.86 0.62
CA ALA A 197 -19.58 -6.72 0.16
C ALA A 197 -21.04 -7.13 -0.10
N ILE A 198 -21.27 -8.21 -0.86
CA ILE A 198 -22.63 -8.64 -1.22
C ILE A 198 -23.40 -9.23 -0.02
N GLU A 199 -22.72 -9.88 0.94
CA GLU A 199 -23.39 -10.52 2.09
C GLU A 199 -24.07 -9.52 3.04
N ASN A 200 -23.63 -8.26 3.08
CA ASN A 200 -24.16 -7.26 4.00
C ASN A 200 -25.60 -6.84 3.66
N ASP A 201 -25.87 -6.47 2.41
CA ASP A 201 -27.15 -5.89 1.99
C ASP A 201 -27.68 -6.41 0.63
N GLY A 202 -26.94 -7.30 -0.03
CA GLY A 202 -27.27 -7.78 -1.37
C GLY A 202 -27.09 -6.73 -2.46
N ALA A 203 -26.26 -5.71 -2.23
CA ALA A 203 -25.89 -4.70 -3.21
C ALA A 203 -24.37 -4.62 -3.38
N ILE A 204 -23.96 -3.97 -4.47
CA ILE A 204 -22.61 -3.44 -4.66
C ILE A 204 -22.82 -1.96 -5.01
N ASN A 205 -22.50 -1.08 -4.08
CA ASN A 205 -22.72 0.36 -4.18
C ASN A 205 -21.42 1.15 -3.87
N GLU A 206 -21.46 2.48 -3.98
CA GLU A 206 -20.28 3.31 -3.70
C GLU A 206 -19.88 3.32 -2.20
N ASP A 207 -20.83 3.05 -1.30
CA ASP A 207 -20.61 3.03 0.15
C ASP A 207 -19.80 1.81 0.61
N ASP A 208 -19.77 0.74 -0.20
CA ASP A 208 -18.95 -0.46 0.06
C ASP A 208 -17.45 -0.23 -0.23
N MET A 209 -17.12 0.74 -1.10
CA MET A 209 -15.77 0.92 -1.63
C MET A 209 -14.71 1.20 -0.54
N PRO A 210 -14.97 2.05 0.47
CA PRO A 210 -14.03 2.26 1.58
C PRO A 210 -13.69 0.97 2.33
N GLU A 211 -14.69 0.13 2.62
CA GLU A 211 -14.48 -1.14 3.35
C GLU A 211 -13.68 -2.13 2.51
N VAL A 212 -13.96 -2.21 1.19
CA VAL A 212 -13.21 -3.06 0.26
C VAL A 212 -11.75 -2.62 0.16
N MET A 213 -11.48 -1.31 0.06
CA MET A 213 -10.12 -0.77 0.01
C MET A 213 -9.34 -1.03 1.31
N GLU A 214 -9.97 -0.84 2.46
CA GLU A 214 -9.38 -1.16 3.75
C GLU A 214 -9.06 -2.65 3.88
N ALA A 215 -10.00 -3.51 3.48
CA ALA A 215 -9.80 -4.96 3.54
C ALA A 215 -8.70 -5.40 2.57
N LYS A 216 -8.62 -4.82 1.37
CA LYS A 216 -7.52 -5.01 0.43
C LYS A 216 -6.18 -4.62 1.05
N TYR A 217 -6.09 -3.44 1.64
CA TYR A 217 -4.86 -2.99 2.28
C TYR A 217 -4.39 -3.97 3.37
N LYS A 218 -5.29 -4.44 4.24
CA LYS A 218 -4.98 -5.44 5.28
C LYS A 218 -4.53 -6.80 4.74
N LEU A 219 -4.88 -7.14 3.50
CA LEU A 219 -4.40 -8.35 2.84
C LEU A 219 -2.98 -8.20 2.29
N LEU A 220 -2.63 -6.97 1.87
CA LEU A 220 -1.35 -6.64 1.25
C LEU A 220 -0.26 -6.29 2.28
N ASP A 221 -0.62 -5.59 3.35
CA ASP A 221 0.32 -5.06 4.34
C ASP A 221 0.01 -5.60 5.74
N ARG A 222 0.82 -6.57 6.19
CA ARG A 222 0.66 -7.19 7.52
C ARG A 222 1.66 -6.68 8.56
N ASP A 223 2.79 -6.09 8.16
CA ASP A 223 3.88 -5.69 9.09
C ASP A 223 4.73 -4.48 8.62
N GLY A 224 4.36 -3.79 7.54
CA GLY A 224 5.19 -2.81 6.83
C GLY A 224 5.29 -1.40 7.43
N ALA A 225 5.96 -0.51 6.68
CA ALA A 225 6.14 0.92 6.97
C ALA A 225 5.08 1.82 6.29
N LEU A 226 4.15 1.21 5.57
CA LEU A 226 3.00 1.88 5.01
C LEU A 226 1.87 1.88 6.05
N THR A 227 1.01 2.88 6.01
CA THR A 227 -0.23 2.95 6.81
C THR A 227 -1.36 3.43 5.90
N PHE A 228 -2.55 2.86 6.05
CA PHE A 228 -3.73 3.29 5.32
C PHE A 228 -4.54 4.28 6.15
N GLU A 229 -4.89 5.41 5.56
CA GLU A 229 -5.68 6.47 6.20
C GLU A 229 -7.15 6.35 5.76
N HIS A 230 -8.01 5.96 6.71
CA HIS A 230 -9.38 5.49 6.45
C HIS A 230 -10.42 6.59 6.19
N ASP A 231 -10.12 7.86 6.49
CA ASP A 231 -11.14 8.92 6.59
C ASP A 231 -10.96 10.06 5.57
N THR A 232 -10.59 9.76 4.33
CA THR A 232 -10.29 10.80 3.32
C THR A 232 -11.49 11.72 3.01
N ALA A 233 -12.72 11.21 3.13
CA ALA A 233 -13.96 11.95 2.81
C ALA A 233 -14.27 13.10 3.77
N LYS A 234 -14.05 12.95 5.09
CA LYS A 234 -14.28 14.03 6.08
C LYS A 234 -13.30 15.19 5.94
N PHE A 235 -12.16 14.98 5.28
CA PHE A 235 -11.13 16.01 5.10
C PHE A 235 -11.38 16.95 3.92
N THR A 236 -12.53 16.86 3.26
CA THR A 236 -13.00 17.92 2.35
C THR A 236 -13.27 19.24 3.08
N GLU A 237 -13.41 19.19 4.42
CA GLU A 237 -13.66 20.34 5.30
C GLU A 237 -12.41 21.13 5.72
N VAL A 238 -11.22 20.84 5.17
CA VAL A 238 -10.00 21.60 5.54
C VAL A 238 -10.13 23.05 5.05
N GLY A 239 -10.17 24.02 5.97
CA GLY A 239 -10.14 25.46 5.67
C GLY A 239 -8.89 25.88 4.90
N GLY A 240 -9.01 26.87 4.03
CA GLY A 240 -7.89 27.39 3.23
C GLY A 240 -7.41 26.50 2.07
N LEU A 241 -6.11 26.59 1.77
CA LEU A 241 -5.39 25.89 0.69
C LEU A 241 -5.96 26.14 -0.72
N ARG A 242 -6.47 27.34 -0.98
CA ARG A 242 -7.27 27.66 -2.18
C ARG A 242 -6.50 27.45 -3.48
N ASN A 243 -5.22 27.82 -3.53
CA ASN A 243 -4.38 27.65 -4.73
C ASN A 243 -4.09 26.17 -5.00
N LEU A 244 -3.75 25.41 -3.96
CA LEU A 244 -3.56 23.97 -4.06
C LEU A 244 -4.84 23.27 -4.54
N LYS A 245 -5.99 23.56 -3.93
CA LYS A 245 -7.29 23.00 -4.34
C LYS A 245 -7.62 23.31 -5.79
N ARG A 246 -7.38 24.55 -6.24
CA ARG A 246 -7.57 24.95 -7.64
C ARG A 246 -6.66 24.15 -8.57
N TRP A 247 -5.39 23.99 -8.22
CA TRP A 247 -4.41 23.24 -9.02
C TRP A 247 -4.79 21.76 -9.17
N LEU A 248 -5.29 21.14 -8.10
CA LEU A 248 -5.74 19.74 -8.07
C LEU A 248 -7.02 19.53 -8.89
N LYS A 249 -7.97 20.47 -8.80
CA LYS A 249 -9.25 20.37 -9.52
C LYS A 249 -9.04 20.29 -11.04
N LEU A 250 -8.08 21.05 -11.57
CA LEU A 250 -7.76 21.08 -13.00
C LEU A 250 -7.10 19.78 -13.51
N ARG A 251 -6.59 18.94 -12.62
CA ARG A 251 -5.80 17.75 -12.97
C ARG A 251 -6.45 16.43 -12.59
N LYS A 252 -7.61 16.47 -11.94
CA LYS A 252 -8.34 15.29 -11.47
C LYS A 252 -8.65 14.34 -12.63
N ASP A 253 -9.27 14.85 -13.69
CA ASP A 253 -9.76 14.04 -14.81
C ASP A 253 -8.60 13.41 -15.60
N VAL A 254 -7.49 14.14 -15.75
CA VAL A 254 -6.25 13.63 -16.36
C VAL A 254 -5.63 12.53 -15.50
N PHE A 255 -5.55 12.72 -14.17
CA PHE A 255 -4.97 11.72 -13.27
C PHE A 255 -5.79 10.42 -13.22
N LEU A 256 -7.13 10.54 -13.21
CA LEU A 256 -8.05 9.39 -13.21
C LEU A 256 -8.14 8.71 -14.58
N GLY A 257 -7.50 9.27 -15.61
CA GLY A 257 -7.44 8.69 -16.96
C GLY A 257 -8.69 8.90 -17.80
N GLU A 258 -9.56 9.84 -17.39
CA GLU A 258 -10.73 10.28 -18.16
C GLU A 258 -10.32 11.17 -19.34
N ASP A 259 -9.25 11.94 -19.18
CA ASP A 259 -8.59 12.70 -20.25
C ASP A 259 -7.17 12.14 -20.50
N LYS A 260 -6.94 11.63 -21.72
CA LYS A 260 -5.66 11.06 -22.16
C LYS A 260 -4.84 12.02 -23.05
N SER A 261 -5.29 13.26 -23.20
CA SER A 261 -4.62 14.26 -24.04
C SER A 261 -3.38 14.87 -23.39
N LEU A 262 -3.24 14.72 -22.07
CA LEU A 262 -2.18 15.29 -21.25
C LEU A 262 -1.47 14.21 -20.44
N GLU A 263 -0.23 14.48 -20.06
CA GLU A 263 0.50 13.62 -19.12
C GLU A 263 -0.13 13.74 -17.71
N PRO A 264 -0.38 12.61 -17.02
CA PRO A 264 -0.94 12.64 -15.68
C PRO A 264 0.05 13.25 -14.68
N PRO A 265 -0.44 14.01 -13.68
CA PRO A 265 0.43 14.59 -12.67
C PRO A 265 1.05 13.49 -11.80
N LYS A 266 2.32 13.65 -11.45
CA LYS A 266 3.11 12.73 -10.64
C LYS A 266 3.01 13.02 -9.14
N GLY A 267 2.99 14.28 -8.75
CA GLY A 267 2.97 14.64 -7.33
C GLY A 267 3.30 16.10 -7.00
N VAL A 268 3.19 16.42 -5.71
CA VAL A 268 3.50 17.73 -5.14
C VAL A 268 4.42 17.60 -3.93
N LEU A 269 5.28 18.59 -3.74
CA LEU A 269 6.05 18.77 -2.51
C LEU A 269 5.40 19.88 -1.68
N LEU A 270 4.98 19.54 -0.46
CA LEU A 270 4.43 20.46 0.52
C LEU A 270 5.52 20.87 1.49
N VAL A 271 5.92 22.13 1.42
CA VAL A 271 6.98 22.70 2.24
C VAL A 271 6.36 23.72 3.16
N GLY A 272 6.78 23.81 4.42
CA GLY A 272 6.22 24.83 5.27
C GLY A 272 6.52 24.64 6.75
N VAL A 273 5.97 25.53 7.55
CA VAL A 273 6.16 25.52 9.00
C VAL A 273 5.56 24.26 9.63
N GLN A 274 6.20 23.76 10.69
CA GLN A 274 5.66 22.65 11.47
C GLN A 274 4.30 23.05 12.05
N GLY A 275 3.31 22.16 11.98
CA GLY A 275 1.94 22.49 12.40
C GLY A 275 1.14 23.35 11.43
N GLY A 276 1.70 23.77 10.28
CA GLY A 276 1.01 24.57 9.27
C GLY A 276 -0.07 23.84 8.46
N GLY A 277 -0.33 22.56 8.72
CA GLY A 277 -1.38 21.80 8.03
C GLY A 277 -0.94 21.02 6.79
N LYS A 278 0.37 20.76 6.60
CA LYS A 278 0.88 19.92 5.49
C LYS A 278 0.27 18.51 5.47
N SER A 279 0.18 17.86 6.63
CA SER A 279 -0.47 16.54 6.76
C SER A 279 -1.96 16.61 6.43
N LEU A 280 -2.65 17.70 6.80
CA LEU A 280 -4.05 17.93 6.45
C LEU A 280 -4.22 18.17 4.95
N ALA A 281 -3.29 18.89 4.31
CA ALA A 281 -3.28 19.09 2.87
C ALA A 281 -3.13 17.76 2.11
N ALA A 282 -2.25 16.86 2.55
CA ALA A 282 -2.14 15.51 1.97
C ALA A 282 -3.45 14.72 2.08
N LYS A 283 -4.13 14.80 3.23
CA LYS A 283 -5.45 14.19 3.46
C LYS A 283 -6.53 14.79 2.57
N ALA A 284 -6.54 16.11 2.43
CA ALA A 284 -7.48 16.83 1.57
C ALA A 284 -7.32 16.45 0.08
N ILE A 285 -6.08 16.24 -0.40
CA ILE A 285 -5.82 15.80 -1.78
C ILE A 285 -6.53 14.46 -2.07
N ALA A 286 -6.34 13.48 -1.20
CA ALA A 286 -6.97 12.16 -1.33
C ALA A 286 -8.50 12.26 -1.26
N GLY A 287 -9.04 13.06 -0.33
CA GLY A 287 -10.47 13.32 -0.21
C GLY A 287 -11.09 13.97 -1.44
N MET A 288 -10.44 14.99 -2.01
CA MET A 288 -10.92 15.69 -3.21
C MET A 288 -11.00 14.79 -4.45
N TRP A 289 -10.06 13.85 -4.55
CA TRP A 289 -10.01 12.90 -5.67
C TRP A 289 -10.80 11.62 -5.40
N GLY A 290 -11.24 11.38 -4.16
CA GLY A 290 -11.94 10.15 -3.77
C GLY A 290 -11.04 8.93 -3.83
N LEU A 291 -9.75 9.11 -3.50
CA LEU A 291 -8.73 8.08 -3.61
C LEU A 291 -8.28 7.60 -2.22
N PRO A 292 -7.80 6.35 -2.11
CA PRO A 292 -7.17 5.88 -0.90
C PRO A 292 -5.88 6.67 -0.61
N LEU A 293 -5.64 6.96 0.66
CA LEU A 293 -4.42 7.61 1.14
C LEU A 293 -3.54 6.58 1.84
N LEU A 294 -2.33 6.40 1.30
CA LEU A 294 -1.29 5.59 1.88
C LEU A 294 -0.24 6.53 2.45
N ARG A 295 0.11 6.37 3.72
CA ARG A 295 1.20 7.13 4.35
C ARG A 295 2.41 6.23 4.53
N LEU A 296 3.52 6.64 3.93
CA LEU A 296 4.83 6.04 4.12
C LEU A 296 5.56 6.81 5.23
N ASP A 297 5.79 6.14 6.37
CA ASP A 297 6.59 6.70 7.45
C ASP A 297 8.07 6.37 7.23
N MET A 298 8.84 7.39 6.84
CA MET A 298 10.27 7.27 6.64
C MET A 298 11.03 6.93 7.93
N GLY A 299 10.57 7.41 9.09
CA GLY A 299 11.19 7.07 10.37
C GLY A 299 10.95 5.60 10.76
N GLY A 300 9.77 5.08 10.42
CA GLY A 300 9.39 3.68 10.64
C GLY A 300 10.24 2.68 9.86
N LEU A 301 10.75 3.05 8.68
CA LEU A 301 11.61 2.18 7.85
C LEU A 301 12.91 1.78 8.56
N TYR A 302 13.52 2.68 9.33
CA TYR A 302 14.82 2.44 9.98
C TYR A 302 14.73 1.58 11.25
N ASN A 303 13.57 1.52 11.90
CA ASN A 303 13.42 0.97 13.26
C ASN A 303 13.16 -0.55 13.33
N LYS A 304 12.88 -1.22 12.20
CA LYS A 304 12.50 -2.65 12.18
C LYS A 304 13.53 -3.51 11.42
N TYR A 305 14.60 -3.91 12.11
CA TYR A 305 15.67 -4.81 11.61
C TYR A 305 16.77 -4.12 10.78
N ILE A 306 17.95 -4.00 11.40
CA ILE A 306 19.20 -3.57 10.77
C ILE A 306 19.56 -4.61 9.70
N GLY A 307 19.19 -4.36 8.44
CA GLY A 307 19.49 -5.25 7.30
C GLY A 307 18.40 -5.33 6.22
N GLU A 308 17.13 -5.03 6.55
CA GLU A 308 15.99 -5.23 5.64
C GLU A 308 15.31 -3.94 5.16
N THR A 309 15.83 -2.77 5.53
CA THR A 309 15.21 -1.47 5.24
C THR A 309 14.91 -1.23 3.76
N GLU A 310 15.78 -1.70 2.85
CA GLU A 310 15.57 -1.57 1.40
C GLU A 310 14.51 -2.55 0.87
N LYS A 311 14.42 -3.75 1.44
CA LYS A 311 13.35 -4.72 1.14
C LYS A 311 12.00 -4.14 1.58
N ASN A 312 11.92 -3.61 2.81
CA ASN A 312 10.72 -2.96 3.34
C ASN A 312 10.26 -1.79 2.49
N LEU A 313 11.19 -0.97 1.98
CA LEU A 313 10.86 0.13 1.07
C LEU A 313 10.32 -0.40 -0.28
N ARG A 314 10.94 -1.42 -0.86
CA ARG A 314 10.44 -2.04 -2.10
C ARG A 314 9.07 -2.66 -1.92
N ASP A 315 8.82 -3.33 -0.79
CA ASP A 315 7.54 -3.93 -0.48
C ASP A 315 6.46 -2.87 -0.26
N ALA A 316 6.80 -1.76 0.39
CA ALA A 316 5.93 -0.59 0.53
C ALA A 316 5.57 0.03 -0.83
N ILE A 317 6.56 0.19 -1.73
CA ILE A 317 6.35 0.67 -3.10
C ILE A 317 5.43 -0.29 -3.88
N LYS A 318 5.71 -1.60 -3.86
CA LYS A 318 4.90 -2.63 -4.52
C LYS A 318 3.46 -2.62 -4.00
N THR A 319 3.28 -2.45 -2.69
CA THR A 319 1.97 -2.30 -2.07
C THR A 319 1.24 -1.05 -2.59
N ALA A 320 1.92 0.09 -2.70
CA ALA A 320 1.34 1.31 -3.26
C ALA A 320 0.93 1.14 -4.74
N GLU A 321 1.73 0.42 -5.53
CA GLU A 321 1.41 0.07 -6.92
C GLU A 321 0.18 -0.83 -7.06
N VAL A 322 0.05 -1.83 -6.20
CA VAL A 322 -1.13 -2.69 -6.16
C VAL A 322 -2.38 -1.92 -5.71
N MET A 323 -2.21 -0.90 -4.87
CA MET A 323 -3.29 -0.01 -4.41
C MET A 323 -3.67 1.09 -5.40
N ALA A 324 -2.97 1.25 -6.52
CA ALA A 324 -3.29 2.27 -7.51
C ALA A 324 -4.71 2.08 -8.11
N PRO A 325 -5.45 3.17 -8.39
CA PRO A 325 -5.07 4.56 -8.20
C PRO A 325 -5.12 5.01 -6.74
N CYS A 326 -4.07 5.70 -6.26
CA CYS A 326 -3.97 6.11 -4.86
C CYS A 326 -3.16 7.41 -4.68
N VAL A 327 -3.25 7.99 -3.49
CA VAL A 327 -2.34 9.04 -3.04
C VAL A 327 -1.31 8.42 -2.09
N LEU A 328 -0.03 8.58 -2.39
CA LEU A 328 1.07 8.17 -1.52
C LEU A 328 1.64 9.42 -0.82
N TRP A 329 1.37 9.55 0.47
CA TRP A 329 1.94 10.57 1.33
C TRP A 329 3.26 10.09 1.94
N ILE A 330 4.36 10.73 1.53
CA ILE A 330 5.68 10.53 2.11
C ILE A 330 5.88 11.64 3.14
N ASP A 331 5.78 11.28 4.43
CA ASP A 331 5.85 12.27 5.49
C ASP A 331 7.30 12.55 5.91
N GLU A 332 7.63 13.84 6.07
CA GLU A 332 8.93 14.33 6.52
C GLU A 332 10.09 13.69 5.75
N ILE A 333 10.06 13.84 4.42
CA ILE A 333 11.02 13.21 3.50
C ILE A 333 12.48 13.59 3.84
N GLU A 334 12.71 14.74 4.48
CA GLU A 334 14.00 15.16 5.03
C GLU A 334 14.57 14.20 6.09
N LYS A 335 13.71 13.51 6.86
CA LYS A 335 14.15 12.58 7.90
C LYS A 335 14.79 11.32 7.31
N ALA A 336 14.37 10.91 6.11
CA ALA A 336 15.03 9.85 5.36
C ALA A 336 16.49 10.21 5.01
N ILE A 337 16.82 11.50 4.93
CA ILE A 337 18.17 11.96 4.61
C ILE A 337 19.00 12.11 5.89
N SER A 338 18.38 12.52 7.01
CA SER A 338 19.08 12.76 8.28
C SER A 338 19.18 11.54 9.22
N GLY A 339 18.45 10.45 8.95
CA GLY A 339 18.32 9.29 9.84
C GLY A 339 19.59 8.45 10.07
N GLY A 340 20.74 8.81 9.50
CA GLY A 340 22.01 8.09 9.68
C GLY A 340 23.01 8.90 10.49
N GLY A 341 22.93 8.85 11.81
CA GLY A 341 23.85 9.55 12.73
C GLY A 341 25.28 9.00 12.76
N SER A 342 25.59 7.98 11.95
CA SER A 342 26.93 7.39 11.78
C SER A 342 27.37 7.45 10.32
N ASP A 343 28.68 7.62 10.06
CA ASP A 343 29.25 7.63 8.70
C ASP A 343 28.92 6.35 7.90
N THR A 344 28.53 5.27 8.57
CA THR A 344 28.16 3.98 7.97
C THR A 344 26.71 3.95 7.46
N ASP A 345 25.79 4.70 8.09
CA ASP A 345 24.36 4.73 7.74
C ASP A 345 24.03 5.68 6.58
N ASN A 346 24.90 6.66 6.33
CA ASN A 346 24.75 7.63 5.24
C ASN A 346 24.64 6.98 3.85
N GLY A 347 25.26 5.81 3.65
CA GLY A 347 25.18 5.06 2.40
C GLY A 347 23.82 4.39 2.16
N THR A 348 23.13 3.97 3.23
CA THR A 348 21.83 3.31 3.13
C THR A 348 20.73 4.33 2.87
N SER A 349 20.72 5.45 3.60
CA SER A 349 19.77 6.55 3.40
C SER A 349 19.82 7.14 1.99
N ARG A 350 21.03 7.37 1.45
CA ARG A 350 21.19 7.85 0.05
C ARG A 350 20.69 6.83 -0.97
N ARG A 351 20.94 5.53 -0.76
CA ARG A 351 20.45 4.48 -1.66
C ARG A 351 18.93 4.40 -1.65
N MET A 352 18.30 4.41 -0.48
CA MET A 352 16.84 4.41 -0.36
C MET A 352 16.20 5.60 -1.07
N LEU A 353 16.75 6.80 -0.85
CA LEU A 353 16.29 8.01 -1.51
C LEU A 353 16.47 7.91 -3.03
N GLY A 354 17.58 7.35 -3.50
CA GLY A 354 17.81 7.03 -4.90
C GLY A 354 16.75 6.10 -5.47
N THR A 355 16.43 5.01 -4.78
CA THR A 355 15.36 4.06 -5.16
C THR A 355 14.01 4.76 -5.30
N ILE A 356 13.64 5.60 -4.34
CA ILE A 356 12.39 6.37 -4.40
C ILE A 356 12.40 7.33 -5.59
N LEU A 357 13.47 8.11 -5.77
CA LEU A 357 13.57 9.09 -6.86
C LEU A 357 13.51 8.45 -8.25
N THR A 358 14.16 7.30 -8.41
CA THR A 358 14.10 6.50 -9.65
C THR A 358 12.67 6.00 -9.87
N TRP A 359 12.08 5.37 -8.86
CA TRP A 359 10.71 4.87 -8.93
C TRP A 359 9.69 5.97 -9.25
N MET A 360 9.78 7.12 -8.59
CA MET A 360 8.94 8.30 -8.86
C MET A 360 9.00 8.74 -10.33
N SER A 361 10.16 8.57 -10.96
CA SER A 361 10.40 9.00 -12.34
C SER A 361 9.86 7.98 -13.34
N GLU A 362 9.97 6.68 -13.02
CA GLU A 362 9.71 5.55 -13.92
C GLU A 362 8.32 4.89 -13.74
N LYS A 363 7.60 5.16 -12.64
CA LYS A 363 6.31 4.54 -12.35
C LYS A 363 5.31 4.72 -13.51
N ASP A 364 4.65 3.61 -13.88
CA ASP A 364 3.57 3.56 -14.87
C ASP A 364 2.18 3.63 -14.21
N LYS A 365 2.10 3.35 -12.90
CA LYS A 365 0.85 3.35 -12.14
C LYS A 365 0.40 4.76 -11.75
N SER A 366 -0.92 4.94 -11.71
CA SER A 366 -1.59 6.17 -11.26
C SER A 366 -1.47 6.37 -9.74
N ILE A 367 -0.27 6.70 -9.27
CA ILE A 367 0.03 7.02 -7.87
C ILE A 367 0.38 8.49 -7.80
N PHE A 368 -0.38 9.27 -7.05
CA PHE A 368 -0.09 10.69 -6.84
C PHE A 368 0.72 10.87 -5.57
N ILE A 369 1.91 11.44 -5.70
CA ILE A 369 2.85 11.53 -4.57
C ILE A 369 2.68 12.86 -3.87
N VAL A 370 2.53 12.82 -2.55
CA VAL A 370 2.53 14.02 -1.71
C VAL A 370 3.71 13.88 -0.75
N ALA A 371 4.79 14.61 -0.98
CA ALA A 371 5.90 14.65 -0.03
C ALA A 371 5.74 15.87 0.88
N THR A 372 5.99 15.72 2.18
CA THR A 372 6.03 16.85 3.11
C THR A 372 7.46 17.10 3.58
N ALA A 373 7.80 18.38 3.80
CA ALA A 373 9.06 18.77 4.42
C ALA A 373 8.94 20.01 5.31
N ASN A 374 9.67 20.00 6.42
CA ASN A 374 9.84 21.12 7.34
C ASN A 374 11.21 21.81 7.17
N GLU A 375 12.25 21.03 6.85
CA GLU A 375 13.65 21.51 6.77
C GLU A 375 14.17 21.39 5.33
N ILE A 376 14.01 22.47 4.57
CA ILE A 376 14.32 22.49 3.12
C ILE A 376 15.82 22.38 2.86
N ASP A 377 16.64 22.94 3.74
CA ASP A 377 18.09 22.92 3.68
C ASP A 377 18.67 21.49 3.69
N ARG A 378 17.90 20.53 4.19
CA ARG A 378 18.26 19.10 4.20
C ARG A 378 17.81 18.34 2.97
N LEU A 379 16.94 18.93 2.15
CA LEU A 379 16.45 18.26 0.96
C LEU A 379 17.52 18.23 -0.14
N PRO A 380 17.75 17.08 -0.79
CA PRO A 380 18.59 17.01 -1.96
C PRO A 380 18.01 17.88 -3.09
N PRO A 381 18.85 18.61 -3.86
CA PRO A 381 18.42 19.34 -5.05
C PRO A 381 17.64 18.47 -6.05
N GLU A 382 17.92 17.17 -6.05
CA GLU A 382 17.28 16.13 -6.83
C GLU A 382 15.76 16.04 -6.62
N LEU A 383 15.25 16.35 -5.43
CA LEU A 383 13.79 16.37 -5.15
C LEU A 383 13.12 17.65 -5.67
N ILE A 384 13.87 18.75 -5.73
CA ILE A 384 13.38 20.10 -6.05
C ILE A 384 13.38 20.32 -7.58
N ARG A 385 14.11 19.50 -8.34
CA ARG A 385 14.19 19.60 -9.79
C ARG A 385 12.82 19.31 -10.45
N LYS A 386 12.36 20.26 -11.27
CA LYS A 386 11.14 20.11 -12.10
C LYS A 386 11.21 18.84 -12.96
N GLY A 387 10.15 18.03 -12.91
CA GLY A 387 10.01 16.76 -13.65
C GLY A 387 9.82 15.52 -12.76
N ARG A 388 10.09 15.63 -11.45
CA ARG A 388 9.82 14.57 -10.44
C ARG A 388 8.62 14.89 -9.56
N MET A 389 8.52 16.15 -9.16
CA MET A 389 7.31 16.77 -8.64
C MET A 389 6.83 17.80 -9.65
N ASP A 390 5.52 17.92 -9.81
CA ASP A 390 4.90 18.87 -10.73
C ASP A 390 4.89 20.28 -10.16
N GLU A 391 4.74 20.39 -8.84
CA GLU A 391 4.67 21.68 -8.15
C GLU A 391 5.20 21.61 -6.71
N ILE A 392 5.76 22.74 -6.23
CA ILE A 392 6.16 22.91 -4.84
C ILE A 392 5.26 23.96 -4.20
N PHE A 393 4.46 23.54 -3.23
CA PHE A 393 3.57 24.42 -2.49
C PHE A 393 4.16 24.79 -1.14
N PHE A 394 4.17 26.10 -0.85
CA PHE A 394 4.51 26.60 0.47
C PHE A 394 3.27 26.76 1.34
N VAL A 395 3.24 26.05 2.46
CA VAL A 395 2.18 26.07 3.46
C VAL A 395 2.64 26.95 4.62
N ASP A 396 2.17 28.19 4.62
CA ASP A 396 2.45 29.17 5.67
C ASP A 396 1.41 29.12 6.80
N LEU A 397 1.53 30.02 7.76
CA LEU A 397 0.55 30.26 8.81
C LEU A 397 -0.81 30.66 8.22
N PRO A 398 -1.92 30.23 8.84
CA PRO A 398 -3.27 30.58 8.39
C PRO A 398 -3.54 32.09 8.48
N VAL A 399 -4.15 32.64 7.43
CA VAL A 399 -4.73 33.99 7.42
C VAL A 399 -5.97 34.07 8.30
N ALA A 400 -6.45 35.28 8.62
CA ALA A 400 -7.57 35.49 9.54
C ALA A 400 -8.82 34.65 9.20
N GLU A 401 -9.23 34.65 7.94
CA GLU A 401 -10.37 33.84 7.46
C GLU A 401 -10.16 32.35 7.72
N VAL A 402 -8.96 31.83 7.46
CA VAL A 402 -8.62 30.42 7.68
C VAL A 402 -8.56 30.09 9.17
N ARG A 403 -8.15 31.04 10.02
CA ARG A 403 -8.20 30.86 11.48
C ARG A 403 -9.64 30.75 12.00
N GLU A 404 -10.57 31.52 11.44
CA GLU A 404 -12.01 31.37 11.73
C GLU A 404 -12.50 29.95 11.36
N ASP A 405 -12.18 29.48 10.15
CA ASP A 405 -12.51 28.12 9.71
C ASP A 405 -11.93 27.05 10.67
N ILE A 406 -10.67 27.21 11.08
CA ILE A 406 -9.99 26.29 12.00
C ILE A 406 -10.70 26.24 13.36
N PHE A 407 -11.08 27.39 13.94
CA PHE A 407 -11.86 27.41 15.17
C PHE A 407 -13.20 26.69 15.00
N GLU A 408 -13.93 26.97 13.90
CA GLU A 408 -15.22 26.35 13.63
C GLU A 408 -15.12 24.82 13.59
N ILE A 409 -14.12 24.28 12.87
CA ILE A 409 -13.85 22.85 12.76
C ILE A 409 -13.57 22.24 14.14
N HIS A 410 -12.69 22.87 14.93
CA HIS A 410 -12.29 22.33 16.23
C HIS A 410 -13.37 22.43 17.31
N LEU A 411 -14.26 23.43 17.23
CA LEU A 411 -15.45 23.53 18.08
C LEU A 411 -16.47 22.44 17.72
N LYS A 412 -16.79 22.28 16.43
CA LYS A 412 -17.71 21.23 15.94
C LYS A 412 -17.23 19.82 16.31
N LYS A 413 -15.94 19.55 16.15
CA LYS A 413 -15.30 18.26 16.55
C LYS A 413 -15.50 17.93 18.03
N ARG A 414 -15.77 18.94 18.86
CA ARG A 414 -15.99 18.82 20.32
C ARG A 414 -17.46 19.05 20.70
N GLU A 415 -18.36 18.94 19.73
CA GLU A 415 -19.82 19.07 19.91
C GLU A 415 -20.26 20.44 20.45
N LEU A 416 -19.44 21.47 20.21
CA LEU A 416 -19.76 22.86 20.54
C LEU A 416 -20.38 23.58 19.34
N VAL A 417 -21.32 24.48 19.60
CA VAL A 417 -21.99 25.27 18.56
C VAL A 417 -21.11 26.49 18.24
N PRO A 418 -20.52 26.61 17.03
CA PRO A 418 -19.62 27.72 16.73
C PRO A 418 -20.28 29.10 16.80
N GLY A 419 -21.61 29.16 16.61
CA GLY A 419 -22.39 30.39 16.71
C GLY A 419 -22.43 31.02 18.11
N ASP A 420 -22.07 30.25 19.15
CA ASP A 420 -21.95 30.77 20.52
C ASP A 420 -20.64 31.52 20.76
N PHE A 421 -19.71 31.47 19.79
CA PHE A 421 -18.39 32.05 19.89
C PHE A 421 -18.20 33.19 18.88
N ASN A 422 -17.53 34.26 19.30
CA ASN A 422 -17.09 35.31 18.38
C ASN A 422 -15.77 34.88 17.71
N LEU A 423 -15.89 34.10 16.62
CA LEU A 423 -14.75 33.53 15.90
C LEU A 423 -13.80 34.60 15.33
N LYS A 424 -14.34 35.75 14.91
CA LYS A 424 -13.54 36.86 14.37
C LYS A 424 -12.57 37.44 15.40
N GLU A 425 -13.04 37.60 16.64
CA GLU A 425 -12.22 38.10 17.74
C GLU A 425 -11.13 37.09 18.13
N LEU A 426 -11.49 35.81 18.19
CA LEU A 426 -10.53 34.73 18.46
C LEU A 426 -9.47 34.64 17.35
N ALA A 427 -9.89 34.68 16.08
CA ALA A 427 -9.00 34.67 14.93
C ALA A 427 -8.08 35.89 14.87
N ALA A 428 -8.55 37.08 15.24
CA ALA A 428 -7.72 38.27 15.35
C ALA A 428 -6.65 38.13 16.45
N SER A 429 -7.00 37.47 17.57
CA SER A 429 -6.09 37.25 18.70
C SER A 429 -5.04 36.16 18.46
N CYS A 430 -5.24 35.32 17.43
CA CYS A 430 -4.34 34.23 17.05
C CYS A 430 -3.41 34.59 15.87
N GLU A 431 -3.07 35.87 15.66
CA GLU A 431 -2.08 36.23 14.66
C GLU A 431 -0.73 35.55 14.96
N GLY A 432 -0.16 34.87 13.96
CA GLY A 432 1.08 34.11 14.13
C GLY A 432 0.90 32.67 14.60
N PHE A 433 -0.30 32.23 14.92
CA PHE A 433 -0.56 30.86 15.37
C PHE A 433 -0.64 29.91 14.17
N THR A 434 -0.12 28.70 14.35
CA THR A 434 -0.37 27.54 13.50
C THR A 434 -1.76 26.96 13.76
N GLY A 435 -2.28 26.15 12.83
CA GLY A 435 -3.55 25.45 13.06
C GLY A 435 -3.51 24.53 14.29
N ALA A 436 -2.35 23.89 14.54
CA ALA A 436 -2.15 23.07 15.72
C ALA A 436 -2.22 23.88 17.02
N GLU A 437 -1.68 25.10 17.05
CA GLU A 437 -1.75 25.97 18.24
C GLU A 437 -3.16 26.50 18.48
N ILE A 438 -3.94 26.75 17.43
CA ILE A 438 -5.37 27.08 17.56
C ILE A 438 -6.14 25.89 18.13
N GLU A 439 -5.89 24.67 17.66
CA GLU A 439 -6.48 23.47 18.25
C GLU A 439 -6.13 23.36 19.74
N GLN A 440 -4.87 23.58 20.10
CA GLN A 440 -4.43 23.55 21.50
C GLN A 440 -5.09 24.63 22.34
N ALA A 441 -5.29 25.84 21.82
CA ALA A 441 -6.02 26.89 22.54
C ALA A 441 -7.46 26.46 22.89
N VAL A 442 -8.15 25.77 21.97
CA VAL A 442 -9.48 25.20 22.23
C VAL A 442 -9.42 24.09 23.29
N VAL A 443 -8.42 23.21 23.22
CA VAL A 443 -8.23 22.14 24.22
C VAL A 443 -7.93 22.72 25.60
N SER A 444 -6.99 23.65 25.72
CA SER A 444 -6.65 24.29 26.99
C SER A 444 -7.83 25.08 27.56
N GLY A 445 -8.59 25.78 26.71
CA GLY A 445 -9.78 26.50 27.15
C GLY A 445 -10.82 25.57 27.78
N LEU A 446 -10.98 24.34 27.27
CA LEU A 446 -11.88 23.35 27.86
C LEU A 446 -11.42 22.91 29.25
N TYR A 447 -10.11 22.74 29.45
CA TYR A 447 -9.56 22.44 30.78
C TYR A 447 -9.82 23.58 31.76
N LEU A 448 -9.60 24.83 31.33
CA LEU A 448 -9.82 26.02 32.13
C LEU A 448 -11.30 26.19 32.52
N ALA A 449 -12.21 26.04 31.56
CA ALA A 449 -13.66 26.10 31.81
C ALA A 449 -14.09 25.00 32.81
N LYS A 450 -13.56 23.79 32.65
CA LYS A 450 -13.82 22.68 33.57
C LYS A 450 -13.29 22.93 34.97
N GLU A 451 -12.10 23.52 35.12
CA GLU A 451 -11.53 23.90 36.41
C GLU A 451 -12.40 24.95 37.12
N LYS A 452 -12.91 25.93 36.38
CA LYS A 452 -13.80 26.99 36.90
C LYS A 452 -15.25 26.51 37.14
N GLY A 453 -15.61 25.31 36.67
CA GLY A 453 -16.97 24.78 36.77
C GLY A 453 -17.95 25.44 35.79
N GLU A 454 -17.45 25.99 34.70
CA GLU A 454 -18.17 26.77 33.69
C GLU A 454 -18.21 26.03 32.34
N THR A 455 -19.07 26.48 31.44
CA THR A 455 -19.04 26.08 30.03
C THR A 455 -18.00 26.91 29.27
N LEU A 456 -17.35 26.32 28.28
CA LEU A 456 -16.39 27.04 27.45
C LEU A 456 -17.05 28.26 26.79
N ASP A 457 -16.39 29.41 26.89
CA ASP A 457 -16.79 30.65 26.22
C ASP A 457 -15.57 31.36 25.59
N ASN A 458 -15.81 32.51 24.97
CA ASN A 458 -14.75 33.34 24.39
C ASN A 458 -13.69 33.80 25.40
N THR A 459 -14.05 34.03 26.66
CA THR A 459 -13.11 34.56 27.66
C THR A 459 -12.05 33.55 28.03
N HIS A 460 -12.45 32.28 28.19
CA HIS A 460 -11.54 31.16 28.42
C HIS A 460 -10.53 31.01 27.29
N LEU A 461 -10.99 31.07 26.04
CA LEU A 461 -10.12 30.93 24.87
C LEU A 461 -9.15 32.11 24.76
N LEU A 462 -9.63 33.34 24.96
CA LEU A 462 -8.77 34.54 24.92
C LEU A 462 -7.72 34.55 26.04
N GLU A 463 -8.01 33.97 27.20
CA GLU A 463 -7.05 33.81 28.30
C GLU A 463 -5.91 32.87 27.87
N GLU A 464 -6.24 31.69 27.34
CA GLU A 464 -5.26 30.70 26.89
C GLU A 464 -4.43 31.18 25.68
N ILE A 465 -5.05 31.90 24.74
CA ILE A 465 -4.36 32.48 23.59
C ILE A 465 -3.26 33.47 24.06
N LYS A 466 -3.55 34.30 25.07
CA LYS A 466 -2.57 35.27 25.62
C LYS A 466 -1.40 34.62 26.34
N LEU A 467 -1.65 33.48 27.00
CA LEU A 467 -0.62 32.71 27.71
C LEU A 467 0.29 31.95 26.73
N THR A 468 -0.25 31.57 25.57
CA THR A 468 0.49 30.86 24.54
C THR A 468 1.55 31.76 23.90
N ARG A 469 2.74 31.21 23.64
CA ARG A 469 3.79 31.85 22.84
C ARG A 469 3.85 31.12 21.50
N PRO A 470 3.40 31.73 20.40
CA PRO A 470 3.28 31.03 19.14
C PRO A 470 4.65 30.69 18.55
N LEU A 471 4.69 29.64 17.74
CA LEU A 471 5.88 29.16 17.04
C LEU A 471 6.49 30.24 16.15
N SER A 472 5.66 31.14 15.60
CA SER A 472 6.10 32.32 14.84
C SER A 472 7.04 33.24 15.62
N VAL A 473 6.92 33.27 16.94
CA VAL A 473 7.78 34.05 17.83
C VAL A 473 8.96 33.22 18.32
N VAL A 474 8.72 31.96 18.71
CA VAL A 474 9.77 31.08 19.25
C VAL A 474 10.80 30.67 18.19
N MET A 475 10.39 30.54 16.94
CA MET A 475 11.25 30.15 15.80
C MET A 475 11.27 31.20 14.68
N ALA A 476 11.18 32.49 15.06
CA ALA A 476 11.06 33.61 14.13
C ALA A 476 12.18 33.62 13.06
N GLU A 477 13.43 33.35 13.44
CA GLU A 477 14.56 33.36 12.51
C GLU A 477 14.45 32.24 11.47
N LYS A 478 14.14 31.02 11.92
CA LYS A 478 13.96 29.87 11.03
C LYS A 478 12.79 30.08 10.08
N MET A 479 11.67 30.60 10.59
CA MET A 479 10.49 30.90 9.77
C MET A 479 10.77 31.99 8.73
N THR A 480 11.48 33.04 9.11
CA THR A 480 11.88 34.11 8.18
C THR A 480 12.77 33.58 7.08
N ALA A 481 13.76 32.75 7.42
CA ALA A 481 14.62 32.08 6.44
C ALA A 481 13.82 31.18 5.49
N LEU A 482 12.87 30.41 6.02
CA LEU A 482 11.99 29.53 5.25
C LEU A 482 11.12 30.31 4.25
N ARG A 483 10.48 31.41 4.70
CA ARG A 483 9.65 32.28 3.86
C ARG A 483 10.46 32.97 2.77
N LEU A 484 11.65 33.45 3.10
CA LEU A 484 12.57 34.06 2.14
C LEU A 484 13.04 33.05 1.08
N TRP A 485 13.29 31.81 1.49
CA TRP A 485 13.58 30.75 0.53
C TRP A 485 12.38 30.50 -0.39
N ALA A 486 11.17 30.45 0.16
CA ALA A 486 9.94 30.09 -0.54
C ALA A 486 9.44 31.13 -1.55
N SER A 487 9.64 32.43 -1.30
CA SER A 487 9.01 33.54 -2.05
C SER A 487 9.22 33.47 -3.57
N ASP A 488 10.41 33.06 -4.02
CA ASP A 488 10.76 33.00 -5.45
C ASP A 488 10.80 31.58 -6.01
N ARG A 489 10.53 30.57 -5.17
CA ARG A 489 10.77 29.15 -5.49
C ARG A 489 9.54 28.26 -5.42
N THR A 490 8.45 28.76 -4.83
CA THR A 490 7.26 27.97 -4.53
C THR A 490 5.99 28.74 -4.86
N VAL A 491 4.90 27.99 -5.01
CA VAL A 491 3.55 28.57 -5.07
C VAL A 491 2.97 28.58 -3.66
N ASN A 492 2.43 29.71 -3.20
CA ASN A 492 1.72 29.71 -1.91
C ASN A 492 0.51 28.78 -2.00
N ALA A 493 0.37 27.87 -1.05
CA ALA A 493 -0.73 26.91 -0.99
C ALA A 493 -2.09 27.60 -0.84
N ASP A 494 -2.11 28.79 -0.23
CA ASP A 494 -3.31 29.59 -0.04
C ASP A 494 -3.17 31.01 -0.62
N ILE A 495 -4.26 31.78 -0.60
CA ILE A 495 -4.25 33.19 -1.00
C ILE A 495 -3.49 33.98 0.08
N GLY A 496 -2.49 34.75 -0.35
CA GLY A 496 -1.71 35.65 0.49
C GLY A 496 -2.44 36.95 0.81
#